data_AF-A0A1B7X3P1-F1
#
_entry.id   AF-A0A1B7X3P1-F1
#
_cell.length_a   1.000
_cell.length_b   1.000
_cell.length_c   1.000
_cell.angle_alpha   90.00
_cell.angle_beta   90.00
_cell.angle_gamma   90.00
#
_symmetry.space_group_name_H-M   'P 1'
#
loop_
_entity.id
_entity.type
_entity.pdbx_description
1 polymer ?
#
loop_
_entity_poly.entity_id
_entity_poly.type
_entity_poly.pdbx_seq_one_letter_code
_entity_poly.pdbx_strand_id
1 'polypeptide(L)'
;MKYWYINQLDCVPQDGDLTDFVVNVHWSRNATEVVNEKEYFASVYGSQSFSKDDVANFIPYEDLTYDIVCGWLDSTIDTEALDLNLDAQIENQVNPPIVVLPLPFVNP
;
A
#
# COMPACT_ATOMS: atom_id res chain seq x y z
N MET A 1 8.38 9.48 4.97
CA MET A 1 6.96 9.75 4.66
C MET A 1 6.29 8.43 4.32
N LYS A 2 5.06 8.19 4.79
CA LYS A 2 4.27 7.02 4.43
C LYS A 2 2.97 7.45 3.77
N TYR A 3 2.55 6.74 2.73
CA TYR A 3 1.37 7.11 1.95
C TYR A 3 0.76 5.91 1.24
N TRP A 4 -0.55 5.97 1.00
CA TRP A 4 -1.24 5.04 0.12
C TRP A 4 -0.98 5.42 -1.34
N TYR A 5 -0.94 4.42 -2.20
CA TYR A 5 -0.98 4.58 -3.64
C TYR A 5 -2.07 3.65 -4.16
N ILE A 6 -3.14 4.22 -4.73
CA ILE A 6 -4.25 3.44 -5.26
C ILE A 6 -3.88 2.98 -6.67
N ASN A 7 -3.62 1.68 -6.83
CA ASN A 7 -3.18 1.10 -8.10
C ASN A 7 -4.33 0.94 -9.08
N GLN A 8 -5.49 0.51 -8.59
CA GLN A 8 -6.66 0.17 -9.40
C GLN A 8 -7.91 0.06 -8.52
N LEU A 9 -9.06 0.42 -9.08
CA LEU A 9 -10.38 0.17 -8.49
C LEU A 9 -11.15 -0.78 -9.42
N ASP A 10 -11.46 -1.98 -8.94
CA ASP A 10 -12.36 -2.88 -9.66
C ASP A 10 -13.80 -2.55 -9.31
N CYS A 11 -14.61 -2.31 -10.34
CA CYS A 11 -16.00 -1.93 -10.17
C CYS A 11 -16.92 -2.94 -10.81
N VAL A 12 -18.05 -3.21 -10.15
CA VAL A 12 -19.21 -3.84 -10.77
C VAL A 12 -20.02 -2.74 -11.47
N PRO A 13 -20.27 -2.84 -12.79
CA PRO A 13 -20.98 -1.80 -13.52
C PRO A 13 -22.41 -1.55 -13.01
N GLN A 14 -23.10 -2.61 -12.55
CA GLN A 14 -24.42 -2.52 -11.95
C GLN A 14 -24.66 -3.66 -10.96
N ASP A 15 -25.09 -3.35 -9.73
CA ASP A 15 -25.64 -4.31 -8.75
C ASP A 15 -26.86 -3.69 -8.04
N GLY A 16 -28.06 -4.15 -8.39
CA GLY A 16 -29.31 -3.53 -7.93
C GLY A 16 -29.42 -2.09 -8.43
N ASP A 17 -29.51 -1.14 -7.50
CA ASP A 17 -29.56 0.30 -7.80
C ASP A 17 -28.17 0.98 -7.77
N LEU A 18 -27.11 0.23 -7.45
CA LEU A 18 -25.73 0.74 -7.43
C LEU A 18 -25.09 0.60 -8.82
N THR A 19 -24.48 1.67 -9.31
CA THR A 19 -23.77 1.73 -10.60
C THR A 19 -22.29 2.04 -10.34
N ASP A 20 -21.41 1.40 -11.11
CA ASP A 20 -19.94 1.54 -10.98
C ASP A 20 -19.45 1.35 -9.53
N PHE A 21 -19.97 0.33 -8.85
CA PHE A 21 -19.69 0.06 -7.44
C PHE A 21 -18.32 -0.60 -7.27
N VAL A 22 -17.43 0.02 -6.49
CA VAL A 22 -16.10 -0.52 -6.19
C VAL A 22 -16.23 -1.77 -5.31
N VAL A 23 -15.76 -2.91 -5.81
CA VAL A 23 -15.74 -4.20 -5.08
C VAL A 23 -14.34 -4.58 -4.61
N ASN A 24 -13.29 -4.01 -5.19
CA ASN A 24 -11.93 -4.31 -4.81
C ASN A 24 -11.00 -3.12 -5.09
N VAL A 25 -10.20 -2.76 -4.09
CA VAL A 25 -9.20 -1.69 -4.17
C VAL A 25 -7.83 -2.35 -4.18
N HIS A 26 -7.10 -2.21 -5.28
CA HIS A 26 -5.68 -2.55 -5.33
C HIS A 26 -4.87 -1.37 -4.84
N TRP A 27 -3.97 -1.61 -3.89
CA TRP A 27 -3.22 -0.56 -3.21
C TRP A 27 -1.75 -0.94 -3.00
N SER A 28 -0.92 0.08 -2.86
CA SER A 28 0.44 -0.03 -2.36
C SER A 28 0.60 0.91 -1.17
N ARG A 29 1.09 0.41 -0.04
CA ARG A 29 1.53 1.25 1.08
C ARG A 29 3.02 1.49 0.87
N ASN A 30 3.39 2.75 0.69
CA ASN A 30 4.76 3.16 0.38
C ASN A 30 5.36 3.91 1.56
N ALA A 31 6.67 3.74 1.76
CA ALA A 31 7.45 4.49 2.72
C ALA A 31 8.75 5.01 2.07
N THR A 32 9.07 6.28 2.33
CA THR A 32 10.36 6.88 2.01
C THR A 32 11.04 7.41 3.25
N GLU A 33 12.36 7.31 3.34
CA GLU A 33 13.15 7.87 4.43
C GLU A 33 14.52 8.34 3.91
N VAL A 34 15.01 9.47 4.43
CA VAL A 34 16.35 9.97 4.09
C VAL A 34 17.28 9.75 5.28
N VAL A 35 18.30 8.92 5.08
CA VAL A 35 19.35 8.63 6.08
C VAL A 35 20.71 8.95 5.46
N ASN A 36 21.49 9.82 6.11
CA ASN A 36 22.80 10.26 5.63
C ASN A 36 22.79 10.72 4.16
N GLU A 37 21.85 11.62 3.80
CA GLU A 37 21.67 12.17 2.44
C GLU A 37 21.26 11.15 1.36
N LYS A 38 21.02 9.88 1.73
CA LYS A 38 20.51 8.85 0.84
C LYS A 38 19.03 8.60 1.10
N GLU A 39 18.23 8.62 0.04
CA GLU A 39 16.83 8.23 0.10
C GLU A 39 16.68 6.71 0.01
N TYR A 40 15.85 6.16 0.88
CA TYR A 40 15.45 4.77 0.96
C TYR A 40 13.96 4.66 0.71
N PHE A 41 13.55 3.53 0.12
CA PHE A 41 12.17 3.27 -0.26
C PHE A 41 11.77 1.84 0.11
N ALA A 42 10.58 1.69 0.64
CA ALA A 42 9.93 0.40 0.85
C ALA A 42 8.48 0.46 0.37
N SER A 43 7.96 -0.68 -0.06
CA SER A 43 6.59 -0.79 -0.57
C SER A 43 6.02 -2.16 -0.24
N VAL A 44 4.74 -2.17 0.12
CA VAL A 44 3.93 -3.39 0.24
C VAL A 44 2.71 -3.22 -0.64
N TYR A 45 2.46 -4.20 -1.50
CA TYR A 45 1.27 -4.27 -2.35
C TYR A 45 0.22 -5.19 -1.73
N GLY A 46 -1.05 -4.82 -1.89
CA GLY A 46 -2.18 -5.65 -1.49
C GLY A 46 -3.45 -5.29 -2.24
N SER A 47 -4.53 -5.97 -1.90
CA SER A 47 -5.88 -5.63 -2.35
C SER A 47 -6.87 -5.81 -1.20
N GLN A 48 -7.89 -4.96 -1.16
CA GLN A 48 -8.95 -5.02 -0.17
C GLN A 48 -10.30 -5.10 -0.88
N SER A 49 -11.07 -6.14 -0.56
CA SER A 49 -12.40 -6.33 -1.12
C SER A 49 -13.47 -5.70 -0.24
N PHE A 50 -14.51 -5.18 -0.89
CA PHE A 50 -15.66 -4.52 -0.27
C PHE A 50 -16.96 -5.12 -0.83
N SER A 51 -17.94 -5.34 0.03
CA SER A 51 -19.28 -5.80 -0.32
C SER A 51 -20.26 -4.63 -0.31
N LYS A 52 -21.35 -4.75 -1.07
CA LYS A 52 -22.48 -3.81 -0.94
C LYS A 52 -23.09 -3.81 0.47
N ASP A 53 -22.95 -4.91 1.19
CA ASP A 53 -23.43 -5.04 2.56
C ASP A 53 -22.64 -4.15 3.53
N ASP A 54 -21.43 -3.70 3.14
CA ASP A 54 -20.59 -2.77 3.89
C ASP A 54 -20.98 -1.30 3.64
N VAL A 55 -21.86 -1.04 2.66
CA VAL A 55 -22.20 0.32 2.22
C VAL A 55 -23.28 0.91 3.12
N ALA A 56 -22.88 1.73 4.08
CA ALA A 56 -23.80 2.55 4.86
C ALA A 56 -24.30 3.77 4.06
N ASN A 57 -23.42 4.40 3.29
CA ASN A 57 -23.72 5.54 2.42
C ASN A 57 -22.99 5.35 1.08
N PHE A 58 -23.74 5.14 0.01
CA PHE A 58 -23.17 5.01 -1.33
C PHE A 58 -22.64 6.37 -1.82
N ILE A 59 -21.41 6.37 -2.34
CA ILE A 59 -20.80 7.53 -3.00
C ILE A 59 -20.66 7.16 -4.48
N PRO A 60 -21.25 7.93 -5.41
CA PRO A 60 -21.09 7.70 -6.84
C PRO A 60 -19.61 7.65 -7.23
N TYR A 61 -19.27 6.81 -8.20
CA TYR A 61 -17.88 6.65 -8.63
C TYR A 61 -17.22 7.98 -9.05
N GLU A 62 -17.98 8.85 -9.70
CA GLU A 62 -17.52 10.19 -10.14
C GLU A 62 -17.21 11.16 -8.98
N ASP A 63 -17.76 10.90 -7.80
CA ASP A 63 -17.55 11.70 -6.58
C ASP A 63 -16.44 11.12 -5.68
N LEU A 64 -15.85 9.98 -6.05
CA LEU A 64 -14.76 9.39 -5.28
C LEU A 64 -13.52 10.27 -5.29
N THR A 65 -12.93 10.43 -4.11
CA THR A 65 -11.66 11.13 -3.93
C THR A 65 -10.63 10.17 -3.35
N TYR A 66 -9.35 10.54 -3.50
CA TYR A 66 -8.24 9.80 -2.91
C TYR A 66 -8.43 9.60 -1.39
N ASP A 67 -8.87 10.64 -0.67
CA ASP A 67 -9.05 10.59 0.79
C ASP A 67 -10.20 9.66 1.19
N ILE A 68 -11.27 9.60 0.39
CA ILE A 68 -12.39 8.66 0.62
C ILE A 68 -11.89 7.22 0.52
N VAL A 69 -11.18 6.89 -0.56
CA VAL A 69 -10.67 5.53 -0.79
C VAL A 69 -9.63 5.15 0.26
N CYS A 70 -8.73 6.07 0.62
CA CYS A 70 -7.75 5.84 1.69
C CYS A 70 -8.43 5.63 3.05
N GLY A 71 -9.48 6.40 3.34
CA GLY A 71 -10.28 6.22 4.56
C GLY A 71 -10.90 4.82 4.66
N TRP A 72 -11.33 4.23 3.54
CA TRP A 72 -11.79 2.84 3.52
C TRP A 72 -10.68 1.86 3.89
N LEU A 73 -9.49 2.03 3.30
CA LEU A 73 -8.31 1.20 3.61
C LEU A 73 -7.91 1.35 5.09
N ASP A 74 -7.81 2.57 5.60
CA ASP A 74 -7.45 2.84 7.00
C ASP A 74 -8.46 2.22 7.98
N SER A 75 -9.74 2.11 7.60
CA SER A 75 -10.78 1.50 8.43
C SER A 75 -10.82 -0.04 8.42
N THR A 76 -10.18 -0.67 7.43
CA THR A 76 -10.28 -2.12 7.19
C THR A 76 -8.95 -2.85 7.33
N ILE A 77 -7.84 -2.14 7.18
CA ILE A 77 -6.48 -2.70 7.21
C ILE A 77 -5.77 -2.23 8.48
N ASP A 78 -5.02 -3.14 9.10
CA ASP A 78 -4.06 -2.80 10.15
C ASP A 78 -2.87 -2.03 9.55
N THR A 79 -3.08 -0.72 9.39
CA THR A 79 -2.11 0.19 8.78
C THR A 79 -0.88 0.36 9.66
N GLU A 80 -1.02 0.22 10.98
CA GLU A 80 0.11 0.26 11.91
C GLU A 80 1.05 -0.93 11.68
N ALA A 81 0.50 -2.14 11.52
CA ALA A 81 1.31 -3.32 11.20
C ALA A 81 2.04 -3.20 9.85
N LEU A 82 1.39 -2.62 8.83
CA LEU A 82 2.05 -2.34 7.55
C LEU A 82 3.16 -1.31 7.69
N ASP A 83 2.91 -0.23 8.42
CA ASP A 83 3.88 0.84 8.64
C ASP A 83 5.11 0.34 9.42
N LEU A 84 4.91 -0.53 10.42
CA LEU A 84 6.01 -1.21 11.13
C LEU A 84 6.80 -2.16 10.21
N ASN A 85 6.12 -2.87 9.31
CA ASN A 85 6.80 -3.72 8.34
C ASN A 85 7.67 -2.90 7.37
N LEU A 86 7.16 -1.78 6.88
CA LEU A 86 7.88 -0.88 5.99
C LEU A 86 9.11 -0.26 6.66
N ASP A 87 8.98 0.13 7.94
CA ASP A 87 10.12 0.64 8.73
C ASP A 87 11.20 -0.43 8.86
N ALA A 88 10.83 -1.69 9.13
CA ALA A 88 11.79 -2.80 9.18
C ALA A 88 12.46 -3.07 7.82
N GLN A 89 11.73 -2.89 6.70
CA GLN A 89 12.33 -3.01 5.37
C GLN A 89 13.35 -1.89 5.08
N ILE A 90 13.05 -0.65 5.46
CA ILE A 90 13.99 0.47 5.32
C ILE A 90 15.20 0.26 6.22
N GLU A 91 15.00 -0.13 7.48
CA GLU A 91 16.08 -0.41 8.43
C GLU A 91 17.03 -1.49 7.89
N ASN A 92 16.51 -2.57 7.29
CA ASN A 92 17.35 -3.59 6.66
C ASN A 92 18.11 -3.08 5.42
N GLN A 93 17.67 -1.99 4.78
CA GLN A 93 18.44 -1.35 3.69
C GLN A 93 19.50 -0.40 4.24
N VAL A 94 19.20 0.31 5.34
CA VAL A 94 20.13 1.21 6.02
C VAL A 94 21.24 0.40 6.71
N ASN A 95 20.85 -0.64 7.44
CA ASN A 95 21.69 -1.52 8.26
C ASN A 95 21.51 -2.98 7.82
N PRO A 96 22.09 -3.37 6.66
CA PRO A 96 21.90 -4.71 6.12
C PRO A 96 22.44 -5.79 7.08
N PRO A 97 21.61 -6.77 7.49
CA PRO A 97 22.03 -7.81 8.45
C PRO A 97 23.05 -8.79 7.84
N ILE A 98 23.13 -8.85 6.51
CA ILE A 98 24.07 -9.66 5.76
C ILE A 98 24.73 -8.76 4.71
N VAL A 99 26.07 -8.74 4.71
CA VAL A 99 26.86 -8.01 3.73
C VAL A 99 27.64 -8.98 2.85
N VAL A 100 27.72 -8.67 1.56
CA VAL A 100 28.58 -9.40 0.62
C VAL A 100 29.93 -8.72 0.60
N LEU A 101 30.96 -9.40 1.13
CA LEU A 101 32.34 -8.92 1.07
C LEU A 101 33.05 -9.45 -0.18
N PRO A 102 34.07 -8.73 -0.69
CA PRO A 102 34.96 -9.28 -1.72
C PRO A 102 35.58 -10.60 -1.26
N LEU A 103 35.83 -11.50 -2.22
CA LEU A 103 36.56 -12.74 -1.92
C LEU A 103 37.96 -12.38 -1.39
N PRO A 104 38.44 -13.04 -0.31
CA PRO A 104 39.77 -12.80 0.22
C PRO A 104 40.89 -13.44 -0.63
N PHE A 105 40.55 -13.95 -1.82
CA PHE A 105 41.45 -14.63 -2.74
C PHE A 105 41.01 -14.41 -4.21
N VAL A 106 41.90 -14.75 -5.14
CA VAL A 106 41.66 -14.72 -6.59
C VAL A 106 41.41 -16.15 -7.08
N ASN A 107 40.38 -16.34 -7.91
CA ASN A 107 40.11 -17.63 -8.56
C ASN A 107 41.15 -17.91 -9.67
N PRO A 108 41.47 -19.19 -9.96
CA PRO A 108 42.42 -19.55 -11.02
C PRO A 108 41.98 -19.14 -12.42
#